data_AF-A0A9W6TM60-F1
#
_entry.id   AF-A0A9W6TM60-F1
#
_cell.length_a   1.000
_cell.length_b   1.000
_cell.length_c   1.000
_cell.angle_alpha   90.00
_cell.angle_beta   90.00
_cell.angle_gamma   90.00
#
_symmetry.space_group_name_H-M   'P 1'
#
loop_
_entity.id
_entity.type
_entity.pdbx_description
1 polymer ?
#
loop_
_entity_poly.entity_id
_entity_poly.type
_entity_poly.pdbx_seq_one_letter_code
_entity_poly.pdbx_strand_id
1 'polypeptide(L)'
;MKRGKAHSFRELSLNVLANYPELIFRQVEANQLHICHNLDDKHHVFSLSKGFTCQIEHTWGFHTTTVQWDPNVQSVEAAVANYLKVPAHTINCTPHPWIHQMRPQWVGKRRWRQSSQRYKKLMNAKRDELAAEAKNKIQQNLALDHEQAAKALDGLEWKQVYRMEEVQAYHTQKLAKIKLKRLRIWAGKELGYHCAALGCDTAKTWGTLHLAWYCPEAQDFWDVLRGRWRHQGRRRRGAVEASEAAVKAIFGCKLQTLPRWIAQWGKPEQVERWEDLFAVALDMWRLSVTMTLTAIWRRNVDRVHPDGRRALTIDEATSGARAVIVEAFARYRYGLHPVTKRTVTKLQVAEFIGAQWRSEGSEQTQGHNGASDE
;
A
#
# COMPACT_ATOMS: atom_id res chain seq x y z
N MET A 1 2.20 16.22 -19.63
CA MET A 1 3.36 15.35 -19.28
C MET A 1 4.63 16.10 -18.81
N LYS A 2 4.58 17.40 -18.40
CA LYS A 2 5.78 18.21 -18.09
C LYS A 2 6.00 18.60 -16.61
N ARG A 3 5.02 18.40 -15.70
CA ARG A 3 5.14 18.81 -14.27
C ARG A 3 5.95 17.84 -13.39
N GLY A 4 5.98 16.54 -13.71
CA GLY A 4 6.67 15.53 -12.90
C GLY A 4 8.20 15.62 -12.97
N LYS A 5 8.76 15.81 -14.17
CA LYS A 5 10.21 15.87 -14.37
C LYS A 5 10.85 17.12 -13.72
N ALA A 6 10.18 18.27 -13.79
CA ALA A 6 10.64 19.49 -13.14
C ALA A 6 10.63 19.38 -11.61
N HIS A 7 9.62 18.71 -11.03
CA HIS A 7 9.57 18.43 -9.60
C HIS A 7 10.66 17.43 -9.19
N SER A 8 10.87 16.35 -9.95
CA SER A 8 11.95 15.39 -9.68
C SER A 8 13.34 16.02 -9.78
N PHE A 9 13.55 16.92 -10.75
CA PHE A 9 14.81 17.65 -10.88
C PHE A 9 15.04 18.62 -9.72
N ARG A 10 14.01 19.39 -9.31
CA ARG A 10 14.09 20.26 -8.13
C ARG A 10 14.41 19.47 -6.86
N GLU A 11 13.78 18.33 -6.66
CA GLU A 11 14.05 17.43 -5.52
C GLU A 11 15.46 16.84 -5.54
N LEU A 12 15.97 16.50 -6.73
CA LEU A 12 17.34 16.04 -6.90
C LEU A 12 18.33 17.15 -6.57
N SER A 13 18.13 18.36 -7.11
CA SER A 13 18.97 19.52 -6.83
C SER A 13 18.97 19.85 -5.34
N LEU A 14 17.81 19.90 -4.69
CA LEU A 14 17.73 20.17 -3.24
C LEU A 14 18.40 19.07 -2.41
N ASN A 15 18.31 17.79 -2.80
CA ASN A 15 19.03 16.70 -2.14
C ASN A 15 20.53 16.80 -2.33
N VAL A 16 21.00 17.12 -3.53
CA VAL A 16 22.42 17.29 -3.82
C VAL A 16 22.98 18.45 -2.99
N LEU A 17 22.28 19.58 -2.96
CA LEU A 17 22.70 20.77 -2.21
C LEU A 17 22.63 20.58 -0.69
N ALA A 18 21.68 19.78 -0.19
CA ALA A 18 21.57 19.46 1.24
C ALA A 18 22.64 18.47 1.72
N ASN A 19 23.14 17.60 0.84
CA ASN A 19 24.16 16.60 1.18
C ASN A 19 25.58 17.07 0.87
N TYR A 20 25.73 17.97 -0.10
CA TYR A 20 26.99 18.56 -0.53
C TYR A 20 26.85 20.09 -0.58
N PRO A 21 26.66 20.76 0.57
CA PRO A 21 26.61 22.23 0.62
C PRO A 21 27.89 22.85 0.03
N GLU A 22 28.99 22.10 -0.01
CA GLU A 22 30.24 22.44 -0.68
C GLU A 22 30.10 22.74 -2.20
N LEU A 23 29.02 22.29 -2.85
CA LEU A 23 28.72 22.61 -4.25
C LEU A 23 28.20 24.04 -4.44
N ILE A 24 27.66 24.66 -3.38
CA ILE A 24 27.30 26.09 -3.36
C ILE A 24 28.41 26.89 -2.68
N PHE A 25 28.99 26.33 -1.62
CA PHE A 25 29.97 27.00 -0.77
C PHE A 25 31.31 26.28 -0.89
N ARG A 26 32.22 26.75 -1.75
CA ARG A 26 33.58 26.18 -1.83
C ARG A 26 34.21 26.14 -0.43
N GLN A 27 35.03 25.11 -0.18
CA GLN A 27 35.75 24.94 1.09
C GLN A 27 36.47 26.24 1.45
N VAL A 28 36.05 26.84 2.56
CA VAL A 28 36.60 28.10 3.08
C VAL A 28 37.91 27.78 3.76
N GLU A 29 39.03 28.27 3.23
CA GLU A 29 40.27 28.31 4.00
C GLU A 29 40.05 29.21 5.22
N ALA A 30 40.35 28.71 6.42
CA ALA A 30 39.83 29.24 7.68
C ALA A 30 40.09 30.74 7.97
N ASN A 31 41.00 31.37 7.21
CA ASN A 31 41.44 32.75 7.40
C ASN A 31 41.25 33.65 6.18
N GLN A 32 40.63 33.17 5.09
CA GLN A 32 40.44 33.98 3.86
C GLN A 32 39.06 34.64 3.80
N LEU A 33 39.04 35.91 3.42
CA LEU A 33 37.84 36.65 3.07
C LEU A 33 37.55 36.45 1.59
N HIS A 34 36.39 35.86 1.28
CA HIS A 34 35.93 35.78 -0.10
C HIS A 34 35.26 37.09 -0.49
N ILE A 35 35.91 37.79 -1.42
CA ILE A 35 35.49 39.07 -1.96
C ILE A 35 35.12 38.87 -3.42
N CYS A 36 33.86 39.08 -3.75
CA CYS A 36 33.41 39.09 -5.14
C CYS A 36 33.40 40.54 -5.64
N HIS A 37 34.16 40.81 -6.71
CA HIS A 37 34.10 42.06 -7.46
C HIS A 37 34.19 41.76 -8.97
N ASN A 38 33.77 42.72 -9.81
CA ASN A 38 33.69 42.53 -11.27
C ASN A 38 35.05 42.32 -11.97
N LEU A 39 36.16 42.48 -11.27
CA LEU A 39 37.48 42.11 -11.78
C LEU A 39 37.75 40.75 -11.14
N ASP A 40 37.43 39.65 -11.83
CA ASP A 40 37.57 38.29 -11.28
C ASP A 40 39.07 37.89 -11.23
N ASP A 41 39.88 38.68 -10.52
CA ASP A 41 41.33 38.56 -10.44
C ASP A 41 41.71 37.72 -9.22
N LYS A 42 42.13 36.49 -9.51
CA LYS A 42 42.56 35.48 -8.52
C LYS A 42 43.83 35.88 -7.76
N HIS A 43 44.49 36.97 -8.14
CA HIS A 43 45.70 37.44 -7.48
C HIS A 43 45.44 38.30 -6.25
N HIS A 44 44.21 38.80 -6.06
CA HIS A 44 43.81 39.56 -4.89
C HIS A 44 43.29 38.63 -3.77
N VAL A 45 44.14 38.33 -2.80
CA VAL A 45 43.76 37.48 -1.66
C VAL A 45 43.63 38.34 -0.41
N PHE A 46 42.42 38.42 0.13
CA PHE A 46 42.15 39.08 1.41
C PHE A 46 42.10 38.03 2.52
N SER A 47 42.82 38.26 3.61
CA SER A 47 42.89 37.35 4.75
C SER A 47 42.74 38.10 6.06
N LEU A 48 42.39 37.37 7.12
CA LEU A 48 42.28 37.90 8.47
C LEU A 48 43.44 37.38 9.31
N SER A 49 44.23 38.30 9.85
CA SER A 49 45.27 37.97 10.82
C SER A 49 44.81 38.27 12.25
N LYS A 50 45.28 37.42 13.17
CA LYS A 50 44.90 37.45 14.58
C LYS A 50 46.01 38.10 15.41
N GLY A 51 45.84 39.38 15.72
CA GLY A 51 46.53 40.08 16.82
C GLY A 51 45.59 40.32 18.01
N PHE A 52 45.84 41.38 18.79
CA PHE A 52 44.89 41.87 19.81
C PHE A 52 43.63 42.51 19.20
N THR A 53 43.73 42.97 17.94
CA THR A 53 42.62 43.46 17.12
C THR A 53 42.57 42.67 15.82
N CYS A 54 41.37 42.45 15.28
CA CYS A 54 41.18 41.77 13.99
C CYS A 54 41.62 42.70 12.86
N GLN A 55 42.57 42.28 12.03
CA GLN A 55 43.08 43.06 10.91
C GLN A 55 42.81 42.34 9.59
N ILE A 56 42.56 43.12 8.54
CA ILE A 56 42.42 42.62 7.17
C ILE A 56 43.77 42.79 6.47
N GLU A 57 44.32 41.71 5.95
CA GLU A 57 45.54 41.69 5.15
C GLU A 57 45.18 41.42 3.69
N HIS A 58 45.67 42.27 2.81
CA HIS A 58 45.56 42.09 1.38
C HIS A 58 46.91 41.63 0.80
N THR A 59 46.89 40.49 0.15
CA THR A 59 48.04 39.88 -0.52
C THR A 59 47.85 39.94 -2.02
N TRP A 60 48.82 40.51 -2.73
CA TRP A 60 48.88 40.50 -4.19
C TRP A 60 50.29 40.07 -4.64
N GLY A 61 50.39 38.91 -5.29
CA GLY A 61 51.68 38.29 -5.60
C GLY A 61 52.48 37.96 -4.34
N PHE A 62 53.62 38.63 -4.14
CA PHE A 62 54.50 38.46 -2.97
C PHE A 62 54.37 39.60 -1.93
N HIS A 63 53.49 40.57 -2.17
CA HIS A 63 53.32 41.72 -1.28
C HIS A 63 52.07 41.57 -0.43
N THR A 64 52.25 41.66 0.89
CA THR A 64 51.15 41.68 1.87
C THR A 64 51.07 43.08 2.48
N THR A 65 49.87 43.66 2.50
CA THR A 65 49.62 45.00 3.06
C THR A 65 48.40 44.95 3.96
N THR A 66 48.45 45.67 5.08
CA THR A 66 47.30 45.78 5.99
C THR A 66 46.31 46.80 5.45
N VAL A 67 45.05 46.38 5.33
CA VAL A 67 43.93 47.27 5.00
C VAL A 67 43.53 48.02 6.27
N GLN A 68 43.45 49.36 6.18
CA GLN A 68 42.97 50.17 7.29
C GLN A 68 41.49 49.91 7.53
N TRP A 69 41.20 49.14 8.57
CA TRP A 69 39.85 48.74 8.95
C TRP A 69 39.61 49.02 10.44
N ASP A 70 38.54 49.76 10.73
CA ASP A 70 38.03 49.93 12.10
C ASP A 70 36.67 49.21 12.17
N PRO A 71 36.58 48.09 12.92
CA PRO A 71 35.37 47.31 13.04
C PRO A 71 34.16 48.08 13.60
N ASN A 72 34.39 49.16 14.35
CA ASN A 72 33.32 49.93 15.00
C ASN A 72 32.76 51.05 14.13
N VAL A 73 33.49 51.46 13.08
CA VAL A 73 33.17 52.65 12.27
C VAL A 73 32.78 52.29 10.84
N GLN A 74 33.34 51.22 10.27
CA GLN A 74 33.13 50.85 8.87
C GLN A 74 32.91 49.36 8.66
N SER A 75 32.03 49.03 7.72
CA SER A 75 31.82 47.64 7.28
C SER A 75 33.05 47.14 6.49
N VAL A 76 33.20 45.82 6.43
CA VAL A 76 34.31 45.19 5.71
C VAL A 76 34.27 45.51 4.23
N GLU A 77 33.07 45.51 3.65
CA GLU A 77 32.83 45.85 2.25
C GLU A 77 33.30 47.29 1.96
N ALA A 78 33.00 48.23 2.86
CA ALA A 78 33.44 49.62 2.74
C ALA A 78 34.97 49.77 2.86
N ALA A 79 35.59 49.06 3.81
CA ALA A 79 37.04 49.10 3.99
C ALA A 79 37.81 48.53 2.79
N VAL A 80 37.34 47.40 2.25
CA VAL A 80 37.91 46.77 1.06
C VAL A 80 37.65 47.64 -0.18
N ALA A 81 36.47 48.25 -0.30
CA ALA A 81 36.13 49.15 -1.40
C ALA A 81 37.01 50.39 -1.43
N ASN A 82 37.26 50.99 -0.26
CA ASN A 82 38.19 52.09 -0.11
C ASN A 82 39.62 51.70 -0.49
N TYR A 83 40.06 50.51 -0.09
CA TYR A 83 41.38 50.00 -0.43
C TYR A 83 41.56 49.75 -1.94
N LEU A 84 40.56 49.12 -2.58
CA LEU A 84 40.57 48.86 -4.03
C LEU A 84 40.21 50.09 -4.88
N LYS A 85 39.77 51.19 -4.26
CA LYS A 85 39.25 52.41 -4.91
C LYS A 85 38.07 52.13 -5.86
N VAL A 86 37.16 51.26 -5.43
CA VAL A 86 35.97 50.85 -6.19
C VAL A 86 34.71 51.22 -5.39
N PRO A 87 33.56 51.53 -6.02
CA PRO A 87 32.33 51.79 -5.28
C PRO A 87 31.92 50.63 -4.35
N ALA A 88 31.51 50.94 -3.11
CA ALA A 88 31.19 49.91 -2.10
C ALA A 88 30.13 48.88 -2.54
N HIS A 89 29.17 49.28 -3.37
CA HIS A 89 28.09 48.41 -3.85
C HIS A 89 28.56 47.34 -4.85
N THR A 90 29.76 47.44 -5.41
CA THR A 90 30.30 46.43 -6.33
C THR A 90 31.09 45.34 -5.60
N ILE A 91 31.27 45.49 -4.28
CA ILE A 91 32.00 44.55 -3.45
C ILE A 91 31.01 43.78 -2.61
N ASN A 92 31.04 42.47 -2.73
CA ASN A 92 30.30 41.58 -1.85
C ASN A 92 31.29 40.74 -1.04
N CYS A 93 31.32 40.95 0.27
CA CYS A 93 32.10 40.14 1.19
C CYS A 93 31.18 39.04 1.76
N THR A 94 31.61 37.79 1.64
CA THR A 94 30.88 36.69 2.29
C THR A 94 31.02 36.83 3.81
N PRO A 95 29.94 36.68 4.60
CA PRO A 95 30.01 36.89 6.04
C PRO A 95 31.00 35.93 6.71
N HIS A 96 32.14 36.47 7.16
CA HIS A 96 33.18 35.70 7.84
C HIS A 96 32.83 35.52 9.33
N PRO A 97 32.95 34.30 9.90
CA PRO A 97 32.56 34.01 11.28
C PRO A 97 33.22 34.90 12.34
N TRP A 98 34.44 35.38 12.08
CA TRP A 98 35.19 36.24 13.00
C TRP A 98 34.73 37.70 13.01
N ILE A 99 34.20 38.18 11.89
CA ILE A 99 33.80 39.58 11.73
C ILE A 99 32.37 39.77 12.23
N HIS A 100 31.46 38.91 11.79
CA HIS A 100 30.04 39.11 12.07
C HIS A 100 29.61 38.57 13.44
N GLN A 101 30.51 37.92 14.20
CA GLN A 101 30.22 37.10 15.39
C GLN A 101 29.08 36.08 15.22
N MET A 102 28.50 36.00 14.03
CA MET A 102 27.60 34.97 13.58
C MET A 102 28.44 33.70 13.53
N ARG A 103 28.42 32.94 14.63
CA ARG A 103 28.83 31.54 14.57
C ARG A 103 27.87 30.88 13.60
N PRO A 104 28.29 30.45 12.39
CA PRO A 104 27.44 29.53 11.66
C PRO A 104 27.37 28.29 12.55
N GLN A 105 26.21 28.04 13.17
CA GLN A 105 25.96 26.82 13.96
C GLN A 105 26.00 25.54 13.10
N TRP A 106 26.57 25.63 11.91
CA TRP A 106 26.54 24.66 10.83
C TRP A 106 27.79 23.78 10.78
N VAL A 107 28.79 23.99 11.64
CA VAL A 107 29.98 23.13 11.65
C VAL A 107 30.30 22.69 13.08
N GLY A 108 29.48 21.75 13.56
CA GLY A 108 29.68 21.05 14.83
C GLY A 108 28.97 19.71 14.77
N LYS A 109 29.76 18.62 14.85
CA LYS A 109 29.35 17.23 14.69
C LYS A 109 28.01 16.95 15.43
N ARG A 110 27.02 16.42 14.70
CA ARG A 110 25.82 15.67 15.19
C ARG A 110 24.55 16.39 15.70
N ARG A 111 24.34 17.72 15.63
CA ARG A 111 23.07 18.32 16.14
C ARG A 111 22.00 18.79 15.13
N TRP A 112 22.31 19.00 13.86
CA TRP A 112 21.36 19.57 12.88
C TRP A 112 21.04 18.69 11.65
N ARG A 113 21.12 17.36 11.78
CA ARG A 113 20.39 16.50 10.85
C ARG A 113 19.03 16.23 11.48
N GLN A 114 17.95 16.83 10.96
CA GLN A 114 16.65 16.17 11.10
C GLN A 114 16.85 14.73 10.65
N SER A 115 16.46 13.76 11.47
CA SER A 115 16.56 12.37 11.04
C SER A 115 15.80 12.24 9.72
N SER A 116 16.32 11.43 8.78
CA SER A 116 15.62 11.17 7.51
C SER A 116 14.16 10.76 7.74
N GLN A 117 13.89 10.11 8.87
CA GLN A 117 12.55 9.78 9.34
C GLN A 117 11.67 11.01 9.64
N ARG A 118 12.19 12.02 10.35
CA ARG A 118 11.46 13.27 10.63
C ARG A 118 11.20 14.08 9.35
N TYR A 119 12.18 14.15 8.45
CA TYR A 119 12.01 14.80 7.15
C TYR A 119 10.94 14.11 6.30
N LYS A 120 11.02 12.77 6.15
CA LYS A 120 10.00 11.98 5.44
C LYS A 120 8.60 12.15 6.04
N LYS A 121 8.50 12.23 7.38
CA LYS A 121 7.21 12.46 8.06
C LYS A 121 6.63 13.83 7.72
N LEU A 122 7.44 14.89 7.72
CA LEU A 122 6.98 16.24 7.36
C LEU A 122 6.58 16.34 5.89
N MET A 123 7.38 15.76 4.99
CA MET A 123 7.08 15.75 3.55
C MET A 123 5.81 14.96 3.22
N ASN A 124 5.57 13.85 3.92
CA ASN A 124 4.39 13.02 3.68
C ASN A 124 3.14 13.48 4.44
N ALA A 125 3.24 14.37 5.44
CA ALA A 125 2.13 14.74 6.32
C ALA A 125 0.86 15.15 5.53
N LYS A 126 1.00 16.08 4.58
CA LYS A 126 -0.13 16.54 3.74
C LYS A 126 -0.66 15.43 2.82
N ARG A 127 0.23 14.58 2.31
CA ARG A 127 -0.18 13.45 1.46
C ARG A 127 -0.94 12.41 2.26
N ASP A 128 -0.50 12.14 3.48
CA ASP A 128 -1.08 11.17 4.39
C ASP A 128 -2.44 11.67 4.90
N GLU A 129 -2.59 12.98 5.16
CA GLU A 129 -3.87 13.64 5.44
C GLU A 129 -4.86 13.48 4.29
N LEU A 130 -4.47 13.85 3.06
CA LEU A 130 -5.32 13.66 1.87
C LEU A 130 -5.67 12.18 1.63
N ALA A 131 -4.75 11.27 1.91
CA ALA A 131 -5.00 9.83 1.81
C ALA A 131 -6.00 9.35 2.88
N ALA A 132 -5.92 9.88 4.11
CA ALA A 132 -6.86 9.58 5.18
C ALA A 132 -8.26 10.10 4.86
N GLU A 133 -8.39 11.34 4.36
CA GLU A 133 -9.65 11.90 3.90
C GLU A 133 -10.27 11.05 2.78
N ALA A 134 -9.47 10.69 1.77
CA ALA A 134 -9.94 9.86 0.66
C ALA A 134 -10.40 8.48 1.14
N LYS A 135 -9.69 7.88 2.11
CA LYS A 135 -10.09 6.61 2.73
C LYS A 135 -11.42 6.75 3.47
N ASN A 136 -11.60 7.80 4.27
CA ASN A 136 -12.81 8.04 5.04
C ASN A 136 -14.03 8.24 4.11
N LYS A 137 -13.87 9.01 3.03
CA LYS A 137 -14.92 9.18 2.01
C LYS A 137 -15.33 7.85 1.38
N ILE A 138 -14.35 7.00 1.04
CA ILE A 138 -14.62 5.66 0.50
C ILE A 138 -15.41 4.81 1.51
N GLN A 139 -15.03 4.83 2.78
CA GLN A 139 -15.71 4.06 3.83
C GLN A 139 -17.14 4.55 4.07
N GLN A 140 -17.35 5.86 4.12
CA GLN A 140 -18.69 6.46 4.23
C GLN A 140 -19.57 6.05 3.03
N ASN A 141 -19.05 6.15 1.82
CA ASN A 141 -19.77 5.74 0.61
C ASN A 141 -20.04 4.23 0.55
N LEU A 142 -19.20 3.39 1.16
CA LEU A 142 -19.49 1.96 1.29
C LEU A 142 -20.60 1.72 2.34
N ALA A 143 -20.56 2.46 3.44
CA ALA A 143 -21.55 2.33 4.52
C ALA A 143 -22.94 2.77 4.09
N LEU A 144 -23.05 3.83 3.27
CA LEU A 144 -24.30 4.27 2.66
C LEU A 144 -24.90 3.20 1.73
N ASP A 145 -24.07 2.52 0.94
CA ASP A 145 -24.54 1.48 0.02
C ASP A 145 -24.91 0.18 0.76
N HIS A 146 -24.07 -0.24 1.73
CA HIS A 146 -24.28 -1.45 2.52
C HIS A 146 -23.44 -1.41 3.80
N GLU A 147 -24.07 -1.00 4.90
CA GLU A 147 -23.43 -0.81 6.20
C GLU A 147 -22.66 -2.06 6.69
N GLN A 148 -23.26 -3.24 6.54
CA GLN A 148 -22.66 -4.47 7.05
C GLN A 148 -21.45 -4.94 6.24
N ALA A 149 -21.51 -4.84 4.92
CA ALA A 149 -20.36 -5.13 4.07
C ALA A 149 -19.22 -4.14 4.34
N ALA A 150 -19.55 -2.86 4.57
CA ALA A 150 -18.57 -1.85 4.96
C ALA A 150 -17.90 -2.18 6.30
N LYS A 151 -18.68 -2.53 7.34
CA LYS A 151 -18.16 -2.96 8.64
C LYS A 151 -17.28 -4.22 8.53
N ALA A 152 -17.71 -5.19 7.74
CA ALA A 152 -16.96 -6.44 7.53
C ALA A 152 -15.64 -6.18 6.79
N LEU A 153 -15.67 -5.39 5.71
CA LEU A 153 -14.49 -4.97 4.96
C LEU A 153 -13.56 -4.15 5.81
N ASP A 154 -14.05 -3.27 6.69
CA ASP A 154 -13.20 -2.47 7.57
C ASP A 154 -12.45 -3.35 8.58
N GLY A 155 -13.16 -4.32 9.19
CA GLY A 155 -12.60 -5.31 10.11
C GLY A 155 -11.65 -6.35 9.50
N LEU A 156 -11.47 -6.36 8.18
CA LEU A 156 -10.42 -7.11 7.47
C LEU A 156 -9.14 -6.27 7.42
N GLU A 157 -8.11 -6.64 8.19
CA GLU A 157 -6.89 -5.83 8.26
C GLU A 157 -6.08 -5.88 6.97
N TRP A 158 -5.45 -4.78 6.59
CA TRP A 158 -4.51 -4.74 5.46
C TRP A 158 -3.39 -5.78 5.58
N LYS A 159 -2.90 -5.97 6.81
CA LYS A 159 -1.89 -6.98 7.13
C LYS A 159 -2.37 -8.39 6.81
N GLN A 160 -3.65 -8.69 7.02
CA GLN A 160 -4.25 -9.99 6.66
C GLN A 160 -4.31 -10.14 5.14
N VAL A 161 -4.68 -9.08 4.40
CA VAL A 161 -4.70 -9.09 2.92
C VAL A 161 -3.30 -9.35 2.35
N TYR A 162 -2.26 -8.69 2.87
CA TYR A 162 -0.90 -8.86 2.36
C TYR A 162 -0.23 -10.17 2.79
N ARG A 163 -0.70 -10.81 3.87
CA ARG A 163 -0.16 -12.07 4.38
C ARG A 163 -0.92 -13.30 3.91
N MET A 164 -1.87 -13.17 2.98
CA MET A 164 -2.52 -14.34 2.40
C MET A 164 -1.50 -15.15 1.60
N GLU A 165 -1.06 -16.28 2.16
CA GLU A 165 -0.15 -17.21 1.51
C GLU A 165 -0.84 -17.89 0.32
N GLU A 166 -0.07 -18.25 -0.71
CA GLU A 166 -0.57 -18.96 -1.92
C GLU A 166 -1.63 -18.23 -2.75
N VAL A 167 -1.79 -16.92 -2.48
CA VAL A 167 -2.59 -16.00 -3.27
C VAL A 167 -1.68 -15.24 -4.23
N GLN A 168 -1.93 -15.40 -5.54
CA GLN A 168 -1.24 -14.58 -6.56
C GLN A 168 -1.47 -13.09 -6.31
N ALA A 169 -0.48 -12.25 -6.64
CA ALA A 169 -0.54 -10.79 -6.44
C ALA A 169 -1.82 -10.16 -7.00
N TYR A 170 -2.32 -10.70 -8.10
CA TYR A 170 -3.54 -10.26 -8.75
C TYR A 170 -4.81 -10.45 -7.91
N HIS A 171 -4.92 -11.57 -7.18
CA HIS A 171 -6.04 -11.85 -6.28
C HIS A 171 -6.01 -10.94 -5.05
N THR A 172 -4.82 -10.70 -4.48
CA THR A 172 -4.62 -9.73 -3.39
C THR A 172 -5.01 -8.31 -3.83
N GLN A 173 -4.64 -7.92 -5.05
CA GLN A 173 -5.05 -6.64 -5.63
C GLN A 173 -6.57 -6.53 -5.78
N LYS A 174 -7.28 -7.61 -6.15
CA LYS A 174 -8.74 -7.60 -6.23
C LYS A 174 -9.38 -7.33 -4.87
N LEU A 175 -8.97 -8.06 -3.83
CA LEU A 175 -9.49 -7.87 -2.49
C LEU A 175 -9.21 -6.45 -1.96
N ALA A 176 -8.00 -5.94 -2.22
CA ALA A 176 -7.65 -4.55 -1.91
C ALA A 176 -8.53 -3.53 -2.65
N LYS A 177 -8.80 -3.76 -3.94
CA LYS A 177 -9.67 -2.90 -4.75
C LYS A 177 -11.12 -2.94 -4.27
N ILE A 178 -11.62 -4.08 -3.81
CA ILE A 178 -12.96 -4.21 -3.22
C ILE A 178 -13.02 -3.41 -1.92
N LYS A 179 -12.05 -3.61 -1.01
CA LYS A 179 -11.97 -2.87 0.26
C LYS A 179 -11.89 -1.35 0.06
N LEU A 180 -11.31 -0.91 -1.07
CA LEU A 180 -11.22 0.51 -1.43
C LEU A 180 -12.35 1.00 -2.35
N LYS A 181 -13.37 0.19 -2.68
CA LYS A 181 -14.41 0.54 -3.66
C LYS A 181 -13.84 1.07 -4.99
N ARG A 182 -12.68 0.56 -5.42
CA ARG A 182 -11.86 1.08 -6.54
C ARG A 182 -11.74 0.12 -7.72
N LEU A 183 -12.64 -0.85 -7.80
CA LEU A 183 -12.63 -1.79 -8.90
C LEU A 183 -13.24 -1.11 -10.14
N ARG A 184 -12.38 -0.67 -11.08
CA ARG A 184 -12.75 0.20 -12.22
C ARG A 184 -13.87 -0.35 -13.09
N ILE A 185 -13.86 -1.65 -13.39
CA ILE A 185 -14.91 -2.32 -14.16
C ILE A 185 -16.24 -2.31 -13.39
N TRP A 186 -16.21 -1.99 -12.09
CA TRP A 186 -17.34 -2.00 -11.16
C TRP A 186 -17.63 -0.61 -10.57
N ALA A 187 -17.28 0.46 -11.29
CA ALA A 187 -17.44 1.84 -10.82
C ALA A 187 -18.87 2.40 -10.98
N GLY A 188 -19.83 1.56 -11.37
CA GLY A 188 -21.24 1.90 -11.42
C GLY A 188 -21.67 2.66 -12.67
N LYS A 189 -22.97 2.95 -12.74
CA LYS A 189 -23.65 3.57 -13.90
C LYS A 189 -23.05 4.93 -14.27
N GLU A 190 -22.55 5.68 -13.29
CA GLU A 190 -21.97 7.02 -13.47
C GLU A 190 -20.74 7.05 -14.39
N LEU A 191 -19.98 5.95 -14.45
CA LEU A 191 -18.85 5.79 -15.38
C LEU A 191 -19.21 4.93 -16.59
N GLY A 192 -20.50 4.67 -16.85
CA GLY A 192 -20.99 3.87 -17.98
C GLY A 192 -20.93 2.35 -17.79
N TYR A 193 -20.45 1.87 -16.64
CA TYR A 193 -20.30 0.43 -16.37
C TYR A 193 -21.52 -0.12 -15.61
N HIS A 194 -22.36 -0.87 -16.31
CA HIS A 194 -23.51 -1.59 -15.79
C HIS A 194 -23.19 -3.09 -15.60
N CYS A 195 -24.00 -3.79 -14.79
CA CYS A 195 -23.87 -5.23 -14.68
C CYS A 195 -24.32 -5.88 -15.99
N ALA A 196 -23.46 -6.72 -16.58
CA ALA A 196 -23.75 -7.44 -17.82
C ALA A 196 -24.46 -8.80 -17.57
N ALA A 197 -25.03 -9.02 -16.39
CA ALA A 197 -25.75 -10.25 -16.07
C ALA A 197 -27.22 -10.17 -16.51
N LEU A 198 -27.73 -11.29 -17.02
CA LEU A 198 -29.12 -11.41 -17.45
C LEU A 198 -30.03 -11.18 -16.22
N GLY A 199 -30.89 -10.16 -16.28
CA GLY A 199 -31.80 -9.80 -15.18
C GLY A 199 -31.29 -8.71 -14.23
N CYS A 200 -30.10 -8.15 -14.46
CA CYS A 200 -29.59 -7.00 -13.68
C CYS A 200 -29.91 -5.63 -14.30
N ASP A 201 -30.64 -5.58 -15.42
CA ASP A 201 -30.94 -4.33 -16.14
C ASP A 201 -31.76 -3.32 -15.30
N THR A 202 -32.54 -3.81 -14.34
CA THR A 202 -33.39 -3.02 -13.43
C THR A 202 -32.86 -2.96 -12.00
N ALA A 203 -31.61 -3.38 -11.76
CA ALA A 203 -31.05 -3.43 -10.41
C ALA A 203 -31.09 -2.05 -9.74
N LYS A 204 -31.61 -1.99 -8.50
CA LYS A 204 -31.64 -0.75 -7.69
C LYS A 204 -30.26 -0.36 -7.15
N THR A 205 -29.39 -1.35 -6.96
CA THR A 205 -28.03 -1.19 -6.45
C THR A 205 -27.04 -1.36 -7.60
N TRP A 206 -26.13 -0.40 -7.81
CA TRP A 206 -25.09 -0.47 -8.84
C TRP A 206 -23.69 -0.46 -8.20
N GLY A 207 -22.68 -0.86 -8.97
CA GLY A 207 -21.27 -0.74 -8.58
C GLY A 207 -20.67 -1.99 -7.91
N THR A 208 -19.58 -1.78 -7.18
CA THR A 208 -18.68 -2.84 -6.66
C THR A 208 -19.40 -3.89 -5.83
N LEU A 209 -20.28 -3.48 -4.91
CA LEU A 209 -20.98 -4.42 -4.04
C LEU A 209 -22.14 -5.15 -4.73
N HIS A 210 -22.80 -4.52 -5.70
CA HIS A 210 -23.79 -5.24 -6.50
C HIS A 210 -23.14 -6.39 -7.25
N LEU A 211 -22.06 -6.13 -7.96
CA LEU A 211 -21.38 -7.17 -8.74
C LEU A 211 -20.72 -8.24 -7.88
N ALA A 212 -20.23 -7.88 -6.69
CA ALA A 212 -19.63 -8.83 -5.78
C ALA A 212 -20.64 -9.62 -4.94
N TRP A 213 -21.86 -9.10 -4.71
CA TRP A 213 -22.84 -9.70 -3.80
C TRP A 213 -24.25 -9.75 -4.37
N TYR A 214 -24.88 -8.62 -4.69
CA TYR A 214 -26.31 -8.60 -5.03
C TYR A 214 -26.67 -9.15 -6.41
N CYS A 215 -25.71 -9.26 -7.33
CA CYS A 215 -25.92 -9.86 -8.64
C CYS A 215 -26.35 -11.33 -8.49
N PRO A 216 -27.45 -11.77 -9.12
CA PRO A 216 -27.93 -13.16 -9.02
C PRO A 216 -26.84 -14.17 -9.37
N GLU A 217 -26.11 -13.93 -10.46
CA GLU A 217 -25.01 -14.82 -10.84
C GLU A 217 -23.87 -14.82 -9.82
N ALA A 218 -23.59 -13.69 -9.16
CA ALA A 218 -22.63 -13.67 -8.07
C ALA A 218 -23.11 -14.51 -6.88
N GLN A 219 -24.42 -14.50 -6.58
CA GLN A 219 -25.00 -15.39 -5.59
C GLN A 219 -24.81 -16.86 -5.94
N ASP A 220 -24.90 -17.25 -7.22
CA ASP A 220 -24.64 -18.65 -7.62
C ASP A 220 -23.21 -19.10 -7.26
N PHE A 221 -22.20 -18.26 -7.51
CA PHE A 221 -20.83 -18.53 -7.06
C PHE A 221 -20.72 -18.65 -5.54
N TRP A 222 -21.41 -17.78 -4.81
CA TRP A 222 -21.46 -17.82 -3.35
C TRP A 222 -22.20 -19.03 -2.82
N ASP A 223 -23.22 -19.51 -3.52
CA ASP A 223 -23.99 -20.69 -3.13
C ASP A 223 -23.18 -21.97 -3.32
N VAL A 224 -22.39 -22.07 -4.38
CA VAL A 224 -21.42 -23.17 -4.51
C VAL A 224 -20.41 -23.15 -3.36
N LEU A 225 -19.84 -21.98 -3.05
CA LEU A 225 -18.89 -21.84 -1.93
C LEU A 225 -19.55 -22.19 -0.59
N ARG A 226 -20.68 -21.54 -0.28
CA ARG A 226 -21.41 -21.72 0.98
C ARG A 226 -21.91 -23.14 1.10
N GLY A 227 -22.40 -23.77 0.04
CA GLY A 227 -22.87 -25.15 0.05
C GLY A 227 -21.79 -26.15 0.46
N ARG A 228 -20.54 -25.91 0.05
CA ARG A 228 -19.40 -26.76 0.42
C ARG A 228 -18.86 -26.50 1.82
N TRP A 229 -18.97 -25.26 2.31
CA TRP A 229 -18.60 -24.93 3.69
C TRP A 229 -19.74 -25.13 4.70
N ARG A 230 -21.00 -25.17 4.27
CA ARG A 230 -22.18 -25.44 5.10
C ARG A 230 -22.42 -26.94 5.22
N HIS A 231 -23.19 -27.28 6.24
CA HIS A 231 -23.81 -28.58 6.37
C HIS A 231 -24.76 -28.88 5.21
N GLN A 232 -24.65 -30.07 4.60
CA GLN A 232 -25.85 -30.81 4.22
C GLN A 232 -26.71 -30.95 5.49
N GLY A 233 -27.94 -30.42 5.51
CA GLY A 233 -28.92 -30.75 6.57
C GLY A 233 -29.47 -29.63 7.46
N ARG A 234 -29.21 -28.34 7.21
CA ARG A 234 -30.02 -27.28 7.84
C ARG A 234 -30.48 -26.23 6.84
N ARG A 235 -31.59 -26.53 6.16
CA ARG A 235 -32.56 -25.49 5.78
C ARG A 235 -33.13 -24.94 7.09
N ARG A 236 -32.76 -23.73 7.55
CA ARG A 236 -33.55 -23.05 8.57
C ARG A 236 -33.43 -21.53 8.55
N ARG A 237 -34.63 -20.93 8.49
CA ARG A 237 -35.16 -19.73 9.16
C ARG A 237 -34.41 -18.41 8.97
N GLY A 238 -35.14 -17.43 8.43
CA GLY A 238 -34.76 -16.02 8.31
C GLY A 238 -33.84 -15.76 7.12
N ALA A 239 -34.39 -15.46 5.93
CA ALA A 239 -33.60 -15.11 4.75
C ALA A 239 -32.68 -13.90 4.99
N VAL A 240 -33.08 -12.98 5.87
CA VAL A 240 -32.35 -11.74 6.19
C VAL A 240 -31.16 -12.01 7.11
N GLU A 241 -31.35 -12.62 8.28
CA GLU A 241 -30.25 -12.94 9.22
C GLU A 241 -29.18 -13.88 8.61
N ALA A 242 -29.62 -14.85 7.80
CA ALA A 242 -28.72 -15.73 7.07
C ALA A 242 -27.89 -15.00 6.00
N SER A 243 -28.40 -13.87 5.48
CA SER A 243 -27.70 -12.99 4.55
C SER A 243 -26.65 -12.15 5.27
N GLU A 244 -26.99 -11.56 6.42
CA GLU A 244 -26.07 -10.71 7.20
C GLU A 244 -24.83 -11.46 7.70
N ALA A 245 -25.03 -12.67 8.25
CA ALA A 245 -23.93 -13.52 8.71
C ALA A 245 -23.03 -13.94 7.53
N ALA A 246 -23.61 -14.19 6.35
CA ALA A 246 -22.86 -14.53 5.16
C ALA A 246 -22.03 -13.34 4.64
N VAL A 247 -22.60 -12.14 4.61
CA VAL A 247 -21.90 -10.89 4.26
C VAL A 247 -20.68 -10.70 5.18
N LYS A 248 -20.87 -10.83 6.51
CA LYS A 248 -19.78 -10.69 7.48
C LYS A 248 -18.69 -11.74 7.27
N ALA A 249 -19.05 -12.99 7.04
CA ALA A 249 -18.08 -14.08 6.84
C ALA A 249 -17.27 -13.93 5.54
N ILE A 250 -17.92 -13.51 4.46
CA ILE A 250 -17.32 -13.37 3.13
C ILE A 250 -16.45 -12.11 3.08
N PHE A 251 -17.03 -10.94 3.31
CA PHE A 251 -16.31 -9.67 3.18
C PHE A 251 -15.30 -9.42 4.31
N GLY A 252 -15.53 -10.00 5.48
CA GLY A 252 -14.54 -10.03 6.56
C GLY A 252 -13.48 -11.11 6.38
N CYS A 253 -13.66 -12.03 5.42
CA CYS A 253 -12.85 -13.25 5.23
C CYS A 253 -12.61 -13.99 6.56
N LYS A 254 -13.67 -14.10 7.38
CA LYS A 254 -13.66 -14.72 8.71
C LYS A 254 -14.57 -15.94 8.71
N LEU A 255 -14.01 -17.08 9.12
CA LEU A 255 -14.77 -18.27 9.42
C LEU A 255 -15.26 -18.17 10.88
N GLN A 256 -16.53 -17.80 11.09
CA GLN A 256 -17.07 -17.60 12.44
C GLN A 256 -17.22 -18.91 13.22
N THR A 257 -17.65 -19.97 12.52
CA THR A 257 -17.86 -21.29 13.10
C THR A 257 -17.26 -22.33 12.17
N LEU A 258 -16.54 -23.27 12.74
CA LEU A 258 -15.98 -24.38 11.98
C LEU A 258 -17.12 -25.25 11.41
N PRO A 259 -17.08 -25.64 10.13
CA PRO A 259 -18.03 -26.60 9.56
C PRO A 259 -18.05 -27.90 10.36
N ARG A 260 -19.24 -28.50 10.53
CA ARG A 260 -19.37 -29.70 11.35
C ARG A 260 -18.58 -30.89 10.83
N TRP A 261 -18.39 -31.02 9.52
CA TRP A 261 -17.59 -32.10 8.94
C TRP A 261 -16.10 -31.96 9.30
N ILE A 262 -15.57 -30.72 9.39
CA ILE A 262 -14.21 -30.48 9.93
C ILE A 262 -14.20 -30.72 11.44
N ALA A 263 -15.23 -30.27 12.15
CA ALA A 263 -15.31 -30.45 13.60
C ALA A 263 -15.38 -31.94 13.99
N GLN A 264 -16.14 -32.74 13.27
CA GLN A 264 -16.26 -34.19 13.47
C GLN A 264 -14.95 -34.90 13.19
N TRP A 265 -14.24 -34.51 12.12
CA TRP A 265 -12.91 -35.03 11.83
C TRP A 265 -11.90 -34.67 12.94
N GLY A 266 -12.00 -33.48 13.54
CA GLY A 266 -11.12 -33.03 14.63
C GLY A 266 -11.45 -33.56 16.04
N LYS A 267 -12.63 -34.16 16.27
CA LYS A 267 -13.03 -34.68 17.60
C LYS A 267 -12.13 -35.78 18.19
N PRO A 268 -11.62 -36.75 17.40
CA PRO A 268 -10.72 -37.80 17.91
C PRO A 268 -9.31 -37.28 18.19
N GLU A 269 -8.98 -36.10 17.67
CA GLU A 269 -7.64 -35.52 17.68
C GLU A 269 -7.47 -34.68 18.97
N GLN A 270 -6.38 -34.90 19.72
CA GLN A 270 -6.12 -34.19 21.00
C GLN A 270 -6.17 -32.65 20.86
N VAL A 271 -6.41 -31.96 21.98
CA VAL A 271 -6.66 -30.49 22.07
C VAL A 271 -5.62 -29.63 21.32
N GLU A 272 -4.34 -30.03 21.27
CA GLU A 272 -3.28 -29.30 20.54
C GLU A 272 -3.51 -29.20 19.02
N ARG A 273 -4.34 -30.07 18.43
CA ARG A 273 -4.63 -30.06 16.99
C ARG A 273 -5.79 -29.15 16.59
N TRP A 274 -6.60 -28.68 17.55
CA TRP A 274 -7.76 -27.83 17.27
C TRP A 274 -7.39 -26.42 16.81
N GLU A 275 -6.32 -25.85 17.36
CA GLU A 275 -5.82 -24.53 16.95
C GLU A 275 -5.30 -24.55 15.51
N ASP A 276 -4.49 -25.56 15.17
CA ASP A 276 -3.98 -25.76 13.81
C ASP A 276 -5.11 -26.05 12.83
N LEU A 277 -6.10 -26.84 13.25
CA LEU A 277 -7.28 -27.15 12.44
C LEU A 277 -8.11 -25.89 12.14
N PHE A 278 -8.35 -25.05 13.14
CA PHE A 278 -9.06 -23.78 12.93
C PHE A 278 -8.24 -22.81 12.06
N ALA A 279 -6.94 -22.72 12.29
CA ALA A 279 -6.05 -21.87 11.50
C ALA A 279 -6.03 -22.26 10.02
N VAL A 280 -5.84 -23.56 9.72
CA VAL A 280 -5.87 -24.07 8.34
C VAL A 280 -7.25 -23.87 7.71
N ALA A 281 -8.33 -24.19 8.42
CA ALA A 281 -9.68 -23.98 7.92
C ALA A 281 -9.96 -22.49 7.61
N LEU A 282 -9.48 -21.58 8.46
CA LEU A 282 -9.61 -20.14 8.23
C LEU A 282 -8.81 -19.66 7.01
N ASP A 283 -7.58 -20.15 6.83
CA ASP A 283 -6.76 -19.79 5.68
C ASP A 283 -7.34 -20.35 4.38
N MET A 284 -7.80 -21.60 4.37
CA MET A 284 -8.49 -22.19 3.22
C MET A 284 -9.84 -21.51 2.95
N TRP A 285 -10.56 -21.05 3.96
CA TRP A 285 -11.76 -20.21 3.79
C TRP A 285 -11.40 -18.89 3.08
N ARG A 286 -10.35 -18.19 3.53
CA ARG A 286 -9.88 -16.94 2.91
C ARG A 286 -9.47 -17.14 1.46
N LEU A 287 -8.76 -18.23 1.16
CA LEU A 287 -8.41 -18.62 -0.20
C LEU A 287 -9.66 -18.80 -1.05
N SER A 288 -10.63 -19.56 -0.54
CA SER A 288 -11.88 -19.82 -1.25
C SER A 288 -12.62 -18.53 -1.59
N VAL A 289 -12.83 -17.66 -0.59
CA VAL A 289 -13.48 -16.35 -0.79
C VAL A 289 -12.77 -15.52 -1.84
N THR A 290 -11.43 -15.47 -1.79
CA THR A 290 -10.61 -14.67 -2.70
C THR A 290 -10.65 -15.21 -4.13
N MET A 291 -10.63 -16.54 -4.30
CA MET A 291 -10.78 -17.19 -5.60
C MET A 291 -12.18 -16.98 -6.16
N THR A 292 -13.22 -17.08 -5.32
CA THR A 292 -14.61 -16.83 -5.73
C THR A 292 -14.81 -15.38 -6.21
N LEU A 293 -14.32 -14.39 -5.46
CA LEU A 293 -14.31 -12.98 -5.90
C LEU A 293 -13.58 -12.79 -7.23
N THR A 294 -12.48 -13.52 -7.40
CA THR A 294 -11.70 -13.48 -8.63
C THR A 294 -12.47 -14.05 -9.81
N ALA A 295 -13.16 -15.17 -9.63
CA ALA A 295 -13.98 -15.82 -10.64
C ALA A 295 -15.18 -14.95 -11.04
N ILE A 296 -15.90 -14.40 -10.06
CA ILE A 296 -16.99 -13.44 -10.29
C ILE A 296 -16.47 -12.25 -11.12
N TRP A 297 -15.33 -11.68 -10.75
CA TRP A 297 -14.73 -10.61 -11.53
C TRP A 297 -14.40 -11.03 -12.95
N ARG A 298 -13.75 -12.20 -13.12
CA ARG A 298 -13.28 -12.66 -14.43
C ARG A 298 -14.44 -12.90 -15.38
N ARG A 299 -15.51 -13.53 -14.88
CA ARG A 299 -16.75 -13.71 -15.64
C ARG A 299 -17.34 -12.38 -16.13
N ASN A 300 -17.35 -11.36 -15.27
CA ASN A 300 -17.82 -10.03 -15.68
C ASN A 300 -16.91 -9.39 -16.74
N VAL A 301 -15.59 -9.58 -16.63
CA VAL A 301 -14.64 -9.09 -17.64
C VAL A 301 -14.81 -9.81 -18.98
N ASP A 302 -14.87 -11.13 -18.97
CA ASP A 302 -15.02 -11.94 -20.19
C ASP A 302 -16.31 -11.61 -20.95
N ARG A 303 -17.34 -11.10 -20.26
CA ARG A 303 -18.58 -10.59 -20.87
C ARG A 303 -18.43 -9.21 -21.51
N VAL A 304 -17.78 -8.29 -20.82
CA VAL A 304 -17.61 -6.91 -21.31
C VAL A 304 -16.53 -6.85 -22.40
N HIS A 305 -15.53 -7.74 -22.32
CA HIS A 305 -14.40 -7.85 -23.21
C HIS A 305 -14.26 -9.30 -23.68
N PRO A 306 -15.14 -9.78 -24.58
CA PRO A 306 -15.03 -11.12 -25.13
C PRO A 306 -13.83 -11.18 -26.08
N ASP A 307 -12.72 -11.76 -25.64
CA ASP A 307 -11.50 -11.96 -26.44
C ASP A 307 -11.67 -13.07 -27.50
N GLY A 308 -12.78 -13.06 -28.25
CA GLY A 308 -13.15 -14.10 -29.23
C GLY A 308 -13.51 -15.46 -28.61
N ARG A 309 -13.67 -15.54 -27.29
CA ARG A 309 -14.03 -16.77 -26.57
C ARG A 309 -15.54 -16.95 -26.49
N ARG A 310 -16.00 -18.21 -26.55
CA ARG A 310 -17.41 -18.55 -26.28
C ARG A 310 -17.78 -18.14 -24.85
N ALA A 311 -18.94 -17.50 -24.69
CA ALA A 311 -19.48 -17.19 -23.36
C ALA A 311 -19.78 -18.49 -22.61
N LEU A 312 -19.18 -18.65 -21.43
CA LEU A 312 -19.43 -19.80 -20.56
C LEU A 312 -20.80 -19.69 -19.90
N THR A 313 -21.50 -20.83 -19.77
CA THR A 313 -22.71 -20.89 -18.95
C THR A 313 -22.38 -20.60 -17.48
N ILE A 314 -23.39 -20.31 -16.66
CA ILE A 314 -23.17 -20.07 -15.23
C ILE A 314 -22.63 -21.34 -14.53
N ASP A 315 -23.13 -22.51 -14.92
CA ASP A 315 -22.71 -23.80 -14.37
C ASP A 315 -21.27 -24.15 -14.74
N GLU A 316 -20.87 -23.89 -15.99
CA GLU A 316 -19.49 -24.05 -16.44
C GLU A 316 -18.54 -23.12 -15.67
N ALA A 317 -18.96 -21.87 -15.46
CA ALA A 317 -18.13 -20.88 -14.77
C ALA A 317 -18.01 -21.15 -13.26
N THR A 318 -19.09 -21.58 -12.61
CA THR A 318 -19.07 -21.96 -11.18
C THR A 318 -18.28 -23.25 -10.96
N SER A 319 -18.39 -24.22 -11.88
CA SER A 319 -17.57 -25.44 -11.88
C SER A 319 -16.08 -25.12 -12.10
N GLY A 320 -15.76 -24.22 -13.03
CA GLY A 320 -14.40 -23.72 -13.23
C GLY A 320 -13.85 -23.02 -11.99
N ALA A 321 -14.66 -22.19 -11.31
CA ALA A 321 -14.26 -21.55 -10.06
C ALA A 321 -13.96 -22.56 -8.95
N ARG A 322 -14.74 -23.64 -8.85
CA ARG A 322 -14.47 -24.75 -7.93
C ARG A 322 -13.11 -25.38 -8.24
N ALA A 323 -12.81 -25.68 -9.49
CA ALA A 323 -11.53 -26.27 -9.89
C ALA A 323 -10.35 -25.37 -9.46
N VAL A 324 -10.47 -24.05 -9.66
CA VAL A 324 -9.46 -23.06 -9.24
C VAL A 324 -9.30 -23.03 -7.71
N ILE A 325 -10.39 -23.18 -6.93
CA ILE A 325 -10.31 -23.26 -5.46
C ILE A 325 -9.57 -24.54 -5.03
N VAL A 326 -9.89 -25.68 -5.64
CA VAL A 326 -9.21 -26.96 -5.35
C VAL A 326 -7.71 -26.88 -5.68
N GLU A 327 -7.36 -26.22 -6.79
CA GLU A 327 -5.96 -25.97 -7.13
C GLU A 327 -5.28 -25.05 -6.12
N ALA A 328 -5.96 -23.99 -5.65
CA ALA A 328 -5.44 -23.11 -4.60
C ALA A 328 -5.21 -23.86 -3.28
N PHE A 329 -6.06 -24.84 -2.96
CA PHE A 329 -5.86 -25.71 -1.80
C PHE A 329 -4.64 -26.63 -1.94
N ALA A 330 -4.42 -27.16 -3.15
CA ALA A 330 -3.20 -27.92 -3.43
C ALA A 330 -1.95 -27.04 -3.25
N ARG A 331 -1.97 -25.80 -3.75
CA ARG A 331 -0.89 -24.82 -3.55
C ARG A 331 -0.66 -24.51 -2.07
N TYR A 332 -1.72 -24.24 -1.30
CA TYR A 332 -1.63 -24.08 0.17
C TYR A 332 -0.93 -25.26 0.84
N ARG A 333 -1.33 -26.48 0.50
CA ARG A 333 -0.69 -27.70 1.01
C ARG A 333 0.80 -27.75 0.64
N TYR A 334 1.18 -27.44 -0.60
CA TYR A 334 2.59 -27.40 -1.01
C TYR A 334 3.39 -26.32 -0.27
N GLY A 335 2.77 -25.19 0.08
CA GLY A 335 3.39 -24.12 0.87
C GLY A 335 3.73 -24.52 2.32
N LEU A 336 3.16 -25.62 2.84
CA LEU A 336 3.46 -26.13 4.18
C LEU A 336 4.76 -26.96 4.25
N HIS A 337 5.46 -27.14 3.13
CA HIS A 337 6.76 -27.81 3.07
C HIS A 337 7.92 -26.85 3.40
N PRO A 338 9.02 -27.31 4.02
CA PRO A 338 9.33 -28.70 4.38
C PRO A 338 8.51 -29.22 5.56
N VAL A 339 8.34 -30.55 5.62
CA VAL A 339 7.57 -31.21 6.69
C VAL A 339 8.34 -31.12 8.01
N THR A 340 7.74 -30.48 9.00
CA THR A 340 8.23 -30.35 10.37
C THR A 340 7.17 -30.92 11.33
N LYS A 341 7.54 -31.21 12.58
CA LYS A 341 6.57 -31.67 13.60
C LYS A 341 5.32 -30.77 13.70
N ARG A 342 5.47 -29.46 13.45
CA ARG A 342 4.39 -28.47 13.48
C ARG A 342 3.58 -28.41 12.17
N THR A 343 4.16 -28.74 11.02
CA THR A 343 3.45 -28.67 9.73
C THR A 343 2.74 -29.98 9.36
N VAL A 344 3.09 -31.11 9.99
CA VAL A 344 2.41 -32.41 9.77
C VAL A 344 0.90 -32.31 10.03
N THR A 345 0.48 -31.78 11.18
CA THR A 345 -0.94 -31.63 11.52
C THR A 345 -1.64 -30.72 10.52
N LYS A 346 -1.02 -29.61 10.13
CA LYS A 346 -1.57 -28.68 9.15
C LYS A 346 -1.74 -29.31 7.76
N LEU A 347 -0.78 -30.13 7.35
CA LEU A 347 -0.83 -30.89 6.09
C LEU A 347 -2.00 -31.86 6.07
N GLN A 348 -2.23 -32.60 7.16
CA GLN A 348 -3.34 -33.54 7.29
C GLN A 348 -4.70 -32.82 7.21
N VAL A 349 -4.85 -31.70 7.92
CA VAL A 349 -6.07 -30.88 7.86
C VAL A 349 -6.29 -30.35 6.44
N ALA A 350 -5.25 -29.80 5.80
CA ALA A 350 -5.34 -29.25 4.46
C ALA A 350 -5.69 -30.32 3.41
N GLU A 351 -5.14 -31.53 3.57
CA GLU A 351 -5.46 -32.69 2.74
C GLU A 351 -6.91 -33.12 2.90
N PHE A 352 -7.39 -33.23 4.14
CA PHE A 352 -8.77 -33.59 4.43
C PHE A 352 -9.76 -32.58 3.82
N ILE A 353 -9.55 -31.28 4.06
CA ILE A 353 -10.39 -30.21 3.47
C ILE A 353 -10.34 -30.26 1.94
N GLY A 354 -9.14 -30.43 1.37
CA GLY A 354 -8.96 -30.55 -0.08
C GLY A 354 -9.66 -31.77 -0.68
N ALA A 355 -9.62 -32.92 0.00
CA ALA A 355 -10.30 -34.13 -0.42
C ALA A 355 -11.83 -33.95 -0.40
N GLN A 356 -12.39 -33.37 0.65
CA GLN A 356 -13.82 -33.06 0.76
C GLN A 356 -14.33 -32.12 -0.35
N TRP A 357 -13.46 -31.22 -0.80
CA TRP A 357 -13.74 -30.31 -1.91
C TRP A 357 -13.65 -30.98 -3.28
N ARG A 358 -12.83 -32.02 -3.42
CA ARG A 358 -12.72 -32.86 -4.63
C ARG A 358 -13.86 -33.86 -4.75
N SER A 359 -14.27 -34.50 -3.67
CA SER A 359 -15.38 -35.47 -3.69
C SER A 359 -16.64 -34.81 -4.25
N GLU A 360 -17.14 -35.35 -5.36
CA GLU A 360 -18.48 -35.03 -5.86
C GLU A 360 -19.52 -35.39 -4.81
N GLY A 361 -20.66 -34.69 -4.78
CA GLY A 361 -21.72 -34.95 -3.81
C GLY A 361 -22.41 -36.29 -4.06
N SER A 362 -21.76 -37.40 -3.74
CA SER A 362 -22.31 -38.76 -3.83
C SER A 362 -23.29 -39.09 -2.70
N GLU A 363 -24.09 -38.11 -2.24
CA GLU A 363 -25.15 -38.32 -1.25
C GLU A 363 -26.38 -37.45 -1.57
N GLN A 364 -26.80 -37.45 -2.84
CA GLN A 364 -28.19 -37.13 -3.20
C GLN A 364 -28.76 -38.25 -4.08
N THR A 365 -29.39 -39.23 -3.41
CA THR A 365 -30.54 -40.03 -3.89
C THR A 365 -30.33 -40.86 -5.17
N GLN A 366 -29.71 -42.04 -5.10
CA GLN A 366 -30.39 -43.31 -4.78
C GLN A 366 -31.56 -43.16 -3.79
N GLY A 367 -32.77 -42.98 -4.32
CA GLY A 367 -34.02 -42.93 -3.57
C GLY A 367 -35.23 -42.69 -4.46
N HIS A 368 -35.25 -43.36 -5.61
CA HIS A 368 -36.43 -43.54 -6.46
C HIS A 368 -36.26 -44.86 -7.20
N ASN A 369 -36.34 -45.95 -6.45
CA ASN A 369 -36.58 -47.30 -6.95
C ASN A 369 -37.27 -48.05 -5.81
N GLY A 370 -38.58 -48.25 -5.93
CA GLY A 370 -39.38 -49.01 -4.97
C GLY A 370 -40.70 -48.33 -4.63
N ALA A 371 -41.65 -48.35 -5.57
CA ALA A 371 -43.10 -48.45 -5.31
C ALA A 371 -43.88 -48.30 -6.64
N SER A 372 -43.92 -49.37 -7.41
CA SER A 372 -44.97 -49.61 -8.40
C SER A 372 -44.98 -51.11 -8.68
N ASP A 373 -45.49 -51.85 -7.70
CA ASP A 373 -46.11 -53.16 -7.83
C ASP A 373 -47.25 -53.17 -6.79
N GLU A 374 -48.43 -52.73 -7.23
CA GLU A 374 -49.77 -53.20 -6.89
C GLU A 374 -50.83 -52.36 -7.64
#